data_AF-A0A4U0FHW1-F1
#
_entry.id   AF-A0A4U0FHW1-F1
#
_cell.length_a   1.000
_cell.length_b   1.000
_cell.length_c   1.000
_cell.angle_alpha   90.00
_cell.angle_beta   90.00
_cell.angle_gamma   90.00
#
_symmetry.space_group_name_H-M   'P 1'
#
loop_
_entity.id
_entity.type
_entity.pdbx_description
1 polymer ?
#
loop_
_entity_poly.entity_id
_entity_poly.type
_entity_poly.pdbx_seq_one_letter_code
_entity_poly.pdbx_strand_id
1 'polypeptide(L)'
;MKRVLLLGDSIRMGYEPLVRQGLEGLAEVVAPEENGRFAKHTLWGVNLWMRDLGKPDIIHWNNGLWDLHHEAPMVEALTSLDEYIGQMKRILNELQRTGANIIFATTTPIPPDGVGRSNAEIDLYNAAVVEVMDANGVEVNDLNRLVKEDLAGNICEDKLHLTELGNQRCAAQVIEKIKKYL
;
A
#
# COMPACT_ATOMS: atom_id res chain seq x y z
N MET A 1 17.49 -5.48 16.53
CA MET A 1 17.35 -4.73 15.27
C MET A 1 15.87 -4.47 15.08
N LYS A 2 15.47 -3.27 14.62
CA LYS A 2 14.06 -2.98 14.39
C LYS A 2 13.51 -3.82 13.25
N ARG A 3 12.26 -4.25 13.35
CA ARG A 3 11.56 -5.01 12.31
C ARG A 3 10.58 -4.11 11.57
N VAL A 4 10.68 -4.13 10.25
CA VAL A 4 9.81 -3.40 9.32
C VAL A 4 8.92 -4.42 8.60
N LEU A 5 7.60 -4.30 8.77
CA LEU A 5 6.63 -5.05 8.00
C LEU A 5 6.20 -4.22 6.78
N LEU A 6 6.40 -4.77 5.58
CA LEU A 6 5.73 -4.28 4.37
C LEU A 6 4.47 -5.10 4.15
N LEU A 7 3.31 -4.44 4.15
CA LEU A 7 2.01 -5.07 4.00
C LEU A 7 1.26 -4.45 2.83
N GLY A 8 0.64 -5.27 1.99
CA GLY A 8 -0.26 -4.76 0.96
C GLY A 8 -0.38 -5.62 -0.26
N ASP A 9 -0.97 -5.04 -1.29
CA ASP A 9 -1.23 -5.71 -2.57
C ASP A 9 0.05 -5.95 -3.41
N SER A 10 -0.12 -6.38 -4.66
CA SER A 10 1.00 -6.73 -5.55
C SER A 10 1.92 -5.56 -5.87
N ILE A 11 1.51 -4.30 -5.71
CA ILE A 11 2.40 -3.16 -5.92
C ILE A 11 3.53 -3.16 -4.89
N ARG A 12 3.22 -3.49 -3.62
CA ARG A 12 4.23 -3.64 -2.56
C ARG A 12 5.25 -4.72 -2.89
N MET A 13 4.81 -5.82 -3.47
CA MET A 13 5.71 -6.92 -3.83
C MET A 13 6.78 -6.49 -4.85
N GLY A 14 6.46 -5.52 -5.72
CA GLY A 14 7.40 -5.02 -6.74
C GLY A 14 8.58 -4.24 -6.14
N TYR A 15 8.33 -3.36 -5.18
CA TYR A 15 9.38 -2.54 -4.57
C TYR A 15 10.01 -3.17 -3.32
N GLU A 16 9.39 -4.20 -2.73
CA GLU A 16 9.86 -4.87 -1.51
C GLU A 16 11.32 -5.32 -1.58
N PRO A 17 11.82 -6.00 -2.64
CA PRO A 17 13.21 -6.44 -2.69
C PRO A 17 14.21 -5.27 -2.59
N LEU A 18 13.86 -4.14 -3.20
CA LEU A 18 14.68 -2.92 -3.19
C LEU A 18 14.65 -2.24 -1.82
N VAL A 19 13.49 -2.24 -1.14
CA VAL A 19 13.38 -1.75 0.25
C VAL A 19 14.21 -2.62 1.20
N ARG A 20 14.15 -3.95 1.04
CA ARG A 20 14.96 -4.90 1.82
C ARG A 20 16.45 -4.63 1.64
N GLN A 21 16.90 -4.46 0.40
CA GLN A 21 18.30 -4.12 0.10
C GLN A 21 18.69 -2.76 0.68
N GLY A 22 17.85 -1.73 0.51
CA GLY A 22 18.14 -0.37 0.98
C GLY A 22 18.15 -0.18 2.50
N LEU A 23 17.64 -1.17 3.25
CA LEU A 23 17.64 -1.22 4.71
C LEU A 23 18.57 -2.30 5.28
N GLU A 24 19.36 -2.97 4.44
CA GLU A 24 20.32 -3.98 4.87
C GLU A 24 21.29 -3.40 5.92
N GLY A 25 21.48 -4.15 7.02
CA GLY A 25 22.28 -3.71 8.17
C GLY A 25 21.61 -2.67 9.08
N LEU A 26 20.48 -2.08 8.70
CA LEU A 26 19.74 -1.09 9.49
C LEU A 26 18.48 -1.67 10.15
N ALA A 27 17.72 -2.48 9.41
CA ALA A 27 16.47 -3.07 9.87
C ALA A 27 16.22 -4.44 9.23
N GLU A 28 15.43 -5.28 9.90
CA GLU A 28 14.93 -6.53 9.33
C GLU A 28 13.63 -6.24 8.57
N VAL A 29 13.61 -6.43 7.24
CA VAL A 29 12.41 -6.24 6.42
C VAL A 29 11.69 -7.57 6.19
N VAL A 30 10.50 -7.68 6.74
CA VAL A 30 9.59 -8.83 6.58
C VAL A 30 8.35 -8.44 5.80
N ALA A 31 7.75 -9.38 5.09
CA ALA A 31 6.52 -9.17 4.34
C ALA A 31 5.83 -10.51 4.08
N PRO A 32 4.49 -10.55 3.90
CA PRO A 32 3.81 -11.76 3.47
C PRO A 32 4.26 -12.14 2.06
N GLU A 33 4.55 -13.43 1.82
CA GLU A 33 4.82 -13.96 0.47
C GLU A 33 3.60 -13.79 -0.44
N GLU A 34 2.40 -13.86 0.15
CA GLU A 34 1.14 -13.69 -0.57
C GLU A 34 0.80 -12.21 -0.85
N ASN A 35 0.01 -12.01 -1.91
CA ASN A 35 -0.57 -10.73 -2.26
C ASN A 35 -1.71 -10.37 -1.28
N GLY A 36 -1.67 -9.16 -0.68
CA GLY A 36 -2.71 -8.65 0.21
C GLY A 36 -4.06 -8.40 -0.47
N ARG A 37 -4.09 -8.22 -1.79
CA ARG A 37 -5.29 -8.02 -2.64
C ARG A 37 -6.14 -6.82 -2.21
N PHE A 38 -7.45 -7.02 -2.02
CA PHE A 38 -8.40 -6.00 -1.55
C PHE A 38 -8.39 -5.89 -0.03
N ALA A 39 -8.84 -4.76 0.51
CA ALA A 39 -8.76 -4.47 1.94
C ALA A 39 -9.36 -5.57 2.84
N LYS A 40 -10.50 -6.17 2.47
CA LYS A 40 -11.12 -7.25 3.27
C LYS A 40 -10.26 -8.51 3.33
N HIS A 41 -9.49 -8.81 2.27
CA HIS A 41 -8.53 -9.92 2.27
C HIS A 41 -7.34 -9.60 3.19
N THR A 42 -6.77 -8.39 3.09
CA THR A 42 -5.74 -7.94 4.04
C THR A 42 -6.24 -7.99 5.48
N LEU A 43 -7.47 -7.53 5.76
CA LEU A 43 -8.07 -7.54 7.09
C LEU A 43 -8.21 -8.96 7.65
N TRP A 44 -8.56 -9.94 6.81
CA TRP A 44 -8.59 -11.33 7.20
C TRP A 44 -7.18 -11.87 7.52
N GLY A 45 -6.18 -11.51 6.71
CA GLY A 45 -4.82 -12.03 6.81
C GLY A 45 -3.93 -11.34 7.86
N VAL A 46 -4.21 -10.09 8.23
CA VAL A 46 -3.26 -9.23 8.98
C VAL A 46 -2.75 -9.88 10.27
N ASN A 47 -3.64 -10.46 11.07
CA ASN A 47 -3.26 -11.13 12.33
C ASN A 47 -2.53 -12.46 12.12
N LEU A 48 -2.80 -13.17 11.01
CA LEU A 48 -2.07 -14.38 10.64
C LEU A 48 -0.63 -14.04 10.26
N TRP A 49 -0.45 -13.07 9.38
CA TRP A 49 0.88 -12.64 8.94
C TRP A 49 1.69 -12.02 10.07
N MET A 50 1.09 -11.23 10.96
CA MET A 50 1.82 -10.70 12.14
C MET A 50 2.27 -11.80 13.09
N ARG A 51 1.50 -12.88 13.24
CA ARG A 51 1.91 -14.04 14.04
C ARG A 51 3.09 -14.78 13.40
N ASP A 52 3.04 -14.96 12.08
CA ASP A 52 4.00 -15.79 11.37
C ASP A 52 5.32 -15.05 11.08
N LEU A 53 5.26 -13.74 10.80
CA LEU A 53 6.41 -12.87 10.54
C LEU A 53 6.98 -12.21 11.81
N GLY A 54 6.26 -12.33 12.93
CA GLY A 54 6.60 -11.73 14.21
C GLY A 54 6.19 -10.26 14.33
N LYS A 55 6.23 -9.77 15.57
CA LYS A 55 5.82 -8.41 15.93
C LYS A 55 6.72 -7.35 15.23
N PRO A 56 6.14 -6.40 14.47
CA PRO A 56 6.89 -5.31 13.85
C PRO A 56 7.08 -4.11 14.80
N ASP A 57 8.12 -3.31 14.54
CA ASP A 57 8.32 -1.98 15.14
C ASP A 57 7.84 -0.85 14.21
N ILE A 58 7.83 -1.12 12.90
CA ILE A 58 7.40 -0.19 11.84
C ILE A 58 6.55 -0.98 10.83
N ILE A 59 5.46 -0.40 10.37
CA ILE A 59 4.57 -0.99 9.36
C ILE A 59 4.40 0.01 8.23
N HIS A 60 4.77 -0.37 7.00
CA HIS A 60 4.40 0.34 5.78
C HIS A 60 3.29 -0.46 5.08
N TRP A 61 2.15 0.17 4.86
CA TRP A 61 0.94 -0.54 4.43
C TRP A 61 0.21 0.15 3.27
N ASN A 62 -0.17 -0.61 2.23
CA ASN A 62 -1.06 -0.16 1.15
C ASN A 62 -2.18 -1.19 0.83
N ASN A 63 -3.35 -0.70 0.41
CA ASN A 63 -4.38 -1.45 -0.32
C ASN A 63 -5.17 -0.46 -1.18
N GLY A 64 -5.96 -0.95 -2.15
CA GLY A 64 -6.95 -0.13 -2.86
C GLY A 64 -7.12 -0.46 -4.34
N LEU A 65 -6.07 -0.88 -5.06
CA LEU A 65 -6.22 -1.18 -6.49
C LEU A 65 -7.20 -2.34 -6.71
N TRP A 66 -7.19 -3.36 -5.86
CA TRP A 66 -8.17 -4.45 -5.97
C TRP A 66 -9.60 -4.01 -5.63
N ASP A 67 -9.76 -3.19 -4.59
CA ASP A 67 -11.03 -2.63 -4.14
C ASP A 67 -11.71 -1.78 -5.22
N LEU A 68 -10.90 -1.04 -6.00
CA LEU A 68 -11.35 -0.16 -7.08
C LEU A 68 -11.60 -0.89 -8.40
N HIS A 69 -11.50 -2.22 -8.45
CA HIS A 69 -11.68 -2.94 -9.70
C HIS A 69 -13.15 -3.00 -10.12
N HIS A 70 -13.42 -2.59 -11.35
CA HIS A 70 -14.64 -2.83 -12.11
C HIS A 70 -14.38 -3.95 -13.11
N GLU A 71 -15.16 -5.03 -13.04
CA GLU A 71 -15.10 -6.16 -13.96
C GLU A 71 -16.43 -6.28 -14.69
N ALA A 72 -16.48 -5.91 -15.97
CA ALA A 72 -17.72 -5.88 -16.72
C ALA A 72 -18.42 -7.26 -16.69
N PRO A 73 -19.73 -7.33 -16.44
CA PRO A 73 -20.71 -6.24 -16.48
C PRO A 73 -20.92 -5.49 -15.15
N MET A 74 -20.07 -5.69 -14.14
CA MET A 74 -20.09 -4.89 -12.91
C MET A 74 -19.80 -3.42 -13.23
N VAL A 75 -20.63 -2.52 -12.71
CA VAL A 75 -20.55 -1.06 -12.95
C VAL A 75 -20.01 -0.31 -11.73
N GLU A 76 -20.08 -0.93 -10.56
CA GLU A 76 -19.56 -0.38 -9.31
C GLU A 76 -18.18 -0.97 -9.03
N ALA A 77 -17.36 -0.24 -8.27
CA ALA A 77 -16.10 -0.79 -7.76
C ALA A 77 -16.37 -2.04 -6.92
N LEU A 78 -15.44 -3.01 -6.95
CA LEU A 78 -15.52 -4.24 -6.17
C LEU A 78 -15.85 -3.99 -4.68
N THR A 79 -15.29 -2.92 -4.13
CA THR A 79 -15.60 -2.43 -2.78
C THR A 79 -16.13 -1.00 -2.88
N SER A 80 -17.34 -0.76 -2.38
CA SER A 80 -17.89 0.60 -2.29
C SER A 80 -17.02 1.50 -1.38
N LEU A 81 -17.08 2.82 -1.57
CA LEU A 81 -16.25 3.77 -0.81
C LEU A 81 -16.47 3.63 0.71
N ASP A 82 -17.72 3.52 1.16
CA ASP A 82 -18.07 3.37 2.57
C ASP A 82 -17.52 2.07 3.16
N GLU A 83 -17.64 0.96 2.42
CA GLU A 83 -17.08 -0.33 2.83
C GLU A 83 -15.55 -0.29 2.88
N TYR A 84 -14.91 0.36 1.90
CA TYR A 84 -13.47 0.51 1.85
C TYR A 84 -12.98 1.31 3.07
N ILE A 85 -13.56 2.47 3.36
CA ILE A 85 -13.25 3.27 4.55
C ILE A 85 -13.44 2.44 5.83
N GLY A 86 -14.54 1.70 5.95
CA GLY A 86 -14.81 0.83 7.08
C GLY A 86 -13.76 -0.28 7.26
N GLN A 87 -13.32 -0.89 6.16
CA GLN A 87 -12.27 -1.91 6.18
C GLN A 87 -10.90 -1.32 6.54
N MET A 88 -10.55 -0.17 5.96
CA MET A 88 -9.29 0.52 6.25
C MET A 88 -9.18 0.92 7.73
N LYS A 89 -10.26 1.42 8.33
CA LYS A 89 -10.34 1.68 9.79
C LYS A 89 -10.11 0.42 10.61
N ARG A 90 -10.69 -0.71 10.20
CA ARG A 90 -10.54 -1.98 10.92
C ARG A 90 -9.12 -2.52 10.82
N ILE A 91 -8.50 -2.45 9.64
CA ILE A 91 -7.09 -2.85 9.47
C ILE A 91 -6.21 -1.96 10.32
N LEU A 92 -6.38 -0.64 10.26
CA LEU A 92 -5.64 0.32 11.08
C LEU A 92 -5.71 -0.04 12.57
N ASN A 93 -6.90 -0.37 13.09
CA ASN A 93 -7.06 -0.80 14.49
C ASN A 93 -6.22 -2.05 14.82
N GLU A 94 -6.14 -3.04 13.93
CA GLU A 94 -5.29 -4.22 14.14
C GLU A 94 -3.80 -3.84 14.15
N LEU A 95 -3.38 -3.00 13.21
CA LEU A 95 -2.00 -2.54 13.11
C LEU A 95 -1.60 -1.72 14.36
N GLN A 96 -2.47 -0.85 14.86
CA GLN A 96 -2.21 -0.04 16.05
C GLN A 96 -2.01 -0.87 17.33
N ARG A 97 -2.67 -2.04 17.45
CA ARG A 97 -2.49 -2.94 18.59
C ARG A 97 -1.07 -3.49 18.72
N THR A 98 -0.29 -3.46 17.64
CA THR A 98 1.12 -3.84 17.71
C THR A 98 1.96 -2.82 18.48
N GLY A 99 1.55 -1.55 18.52
CA GLY A 99 2.36 -0.44 19.01
C GLY A 99 3.48 -0.03 18.05
N ALA A 100 3.47 -0.51 16.80
CA ALA A 100 4.40 -0.10 15.76
C ALA A 100 4.11 1.32 15.26
N ASN A 101 5.12 1.97 14.69
CA ASN A 101 4.91 3.19 13.89
C ASN A 101 4.28 2.79 12.55
N ILE A 102 3.14 3.38 12.20
CA ILE A 102 2.38 3.02 10.99
C ILE A 102 2.56 4.12 9.94
N ILE A 103 2.85 3.70 8.72
CA ILE A 103 2.95 4.54 7.53
C ILE A 103 1.99 3.99 6.49
N PHE A 104 0.95 4.75 6.15
CA PHE A 104 0.01 4.38 5.09
C PHE A 104 0.51 4.87 3.73
N ALA A 105 0.48 4.01 2.71
CA ALA A 105 0.75 4.37 1.33
C ALA A 105 -0.55 4.49 0.53
N THR A 106 -0.73 5.64 -0.13
CA THR A 106 -1.86 5.86 -1.04
C THR A 106 -1.81 4.90 -2.23
N THR A 107 -2.99 4.49 -2.72
CA THR A 107 -3.15 3.67 -3.92
C THR A 107 -2.53 4.37 -5.14
N THR A 108 -1.66 3.68 -5.88
CA THR A 108 -0.99 4.22 -7.07
C THR A 108 -1.97 4.46 -8.23
N PRO A 109 -1.68 5.41 -9.14
CA PRO A 109 -2.51 5.69 -10.30
C PRO A 109 -2.43 4.56 -11.34
N ILE A 110 -3.28 4.67 -12.37
CA ILE A 110 -3.21 3.91 -13.61
C ILE A 110 -2.93 4.84 -14.82
N PRO A 111 -2.48 4.32 -15.98
CA PRO A 111 -2.41 5.11 -17.20
C PRO A 111 -3.82 5.58 -17.66
N PRO A 112 -3.93 6.66 -18.45
CA PRO A 112 -5.23 7.18 -18.92
C PRO A 112 -6.06 6.18 -19.71
N ASP A 113 -5.42 5.20 -20.36
CA ASP A 113 -6.03 4.12 -21.14
C ASP A 113 -6.05 2.77 -20.39
N GLY A 114 -5.88 2.81 -19.06
CA GLY A 114 -6.10 1.67 -18.17
C GLY A 114 -7.59 1.32 -18.08
N VAL A 115 -7.88 0.04 -17.84
CA VAL A 115 -9.25 -0.50 -17.80
C VAL A 115 -9.63 -0.99 -16.41
N GLY A 116 -10.93 -0.94 -16.13
CA GLY A 116 -11.51 -1.44 -14.89
C GLY A 116 -11.25 -0.56 -13.66
N ARG A 117 -10.62 0.62 -13.81
CA ARG A 117 -10.37 1.62 -12.76
C ARG A 117 -10.33 3.00 -13.40
N SER A 118 -10.46 4.07 -12.60
CA SER A 118 -10.16 5.42 -13.06
C SER A 118 -9.33 6.18 -12.03
N ASN A 119 -8.44 7.08 -12.48
CA ASN A 119 -7.68 7.92 -11.56
C ASN A 119 -8.58 8.84 -10.72
N ALA A 120 -9.73 9.28 -11.25
CA ALA A 120 -10.68 10.09 -10.48
C ALA A 120 -11.25 9.32 -9.27
N GLU A 121 -11.57 8.04 -9.45
CA GLU A 121 -12.06 7.19 -8.36
C GLU A 121 -10.94 6.78 -7.39
N ILE A 122 -9.74 6.48 -7.91
CA ILE A 122 -8.53 6.27 -7.09
C ILE A 122 -8.28 7.49 -6.18
N ASP A 123 -8.35 8.69 -6.74
CA ASP A 123 -8.11 9.94 -6.00
C ASP A 123 -9.19 10.20 -4.95
N LEU A 124 -10.46 9.89 -5.26
CA LEU A 124 -11.56 9.95 -4.31
C LEU A 124 -11.34 9.02 -3.11
N TYR A 125 -10.97 7.75 -3.37
CA TYR A 125 -10.72 6.76 -2.32
C TYR A 125 -9.48 7.10 -1.49
N ASN A 126 -8.41 7.57 -2.13
CA ASN A 126 -7.21 8.05 -1.46
C ASN A 126 -7.53 9.23 -0.53
N ALA A 127 -8.24 10.25 -1.02
CA ALA A 127 -8.60 11.41 -0.20
C ALA A 127 -9.39 11.00 1.06
N ALA A 128 -10.40 10.15 0.90
CA ALA A 128 -11.23 9.71 2.01
C ALA A 128 -10.45 8.90 3.07
N VAL A 129 -9.49 8.06 2.65
CA VAL A 129 -8.68 7.29 3.60
C VAL A 129 -7.55 8.12 4.19
N VAL A 130 -7.01 9.10 3.46
CA VAL A 130 -6.05 10.07 4.01
C VAL A 130 -6.68 10.85 5.16
N GLU A 131 -7.93 11.30 5.04
CA GLU A 131 -8.65 11.93 6.16
C GLU A 131 -8.73 11.02 7.40
N VAL A 132 -8.93 9.71 7.19
CA VAL A 132 -8.91 8.73 8.29
C VAL A 132 -7.52 8.60 8.90
N MET A 133 -6.46 8.55 8.08
CA MET A 133 -5.08 8.44 8.56
C MET A 133 -4.67 9.67 9.34
N ASP A 134 -4.97 10.87 8.83
CA ASP A 134 -4.69 12.15 9.48
C ASP A 134 -5.42 12.25 10.83
N ALA A 135 -6.70 11.88 10.89
CA ALA A 135 -7.48 11.87 12.12
C ALA A 135 -6.94 10.90 13.19
N ASN A 136 -6.13 9.90 12.78
CA ASN A 136 -5.50 8.92 13.66
C ASN A 136 -3.98 9.15 13.84
N GLY A 137 -3.44 10.26 13.33
CA GLY A 137 -2.01 10.59 13.44
C GLY A 137 -1.09 9.61 12.70
N VAL A 138 -1.57 8.96 11.65
CA VAL A 138 -0.80 8.02 10.82
C VAL A 138 -0.07 8.80 9.73
N GLU A 139 1.24 8.57 9.56
CA GLU A 139 1.98 9.21 8.48
C GLU A 139 1.53 8.68 7.11
N VAL A 140 1.27 9.59 6.17
CA VAL A 140 0.97 9.25 4.78
C VAL A 140 2.24 9.30 3.92
N ASN A 141 2.45 8.24 3.15
CA ASN A 141 3.40 8.14 2.04
C ASN A 141 2.62 8.21 0.72
N ASP A 142 2.63 9.38 0.07
CA ASP A 142 1.86 9.64 -1.15
C ASP A 142 2.56 9.06 -2.40
N LEU A 143 2.52 7.74 -2.51
CA LEU A 143 3.00 7.02 -3.70
C LEU A 143 2.15 7.34 -4.94
N ASN A 144 0.90 7.77 -4.77
CA ASN A 144 0.03 8.14 -5.89
C ASN A 144 0.63 9.34 -6.64
N ARG A 145 0.94 10.40 -5.91
CA ARG A 145 1.58 11.60 -6.45
C ARG A 145 2.93 11.27 -7.07
N LEU A 146 3.77 10.49 -6.39
CA LEU A 146 5.09 10.11 -6.91
C LEU A 146 4.99 9.41 -8.27
N VAL A 147 4.11 8.42 -8.39
CA VAL A 147 3.96 7.67 -9.63
C VAL A 147 3.37 8.54 -10.75
N LYS A 148 2.49 9.50 -10.42
CA LYS A 148 1.91 10.47 -11.38
C LYS A 148 2.93 11.41 -12.01
N GLU A 149 4.11 11.60 -11.41
CA GLU A 149 5.17 12.45 -11.98
C GLU A 149 5.64 11.95 -13.36
N ASP A 150 5.53 10.66 -13.62
CA ASP A 150 5.95 10.01 -14.86
C ASP A 150 5.21 8.69 -15.06
N LEU A 151 3.92 8.75 -15.40
CA LEU A 151 3.08 7.54 -15.57
C LEU A 151 3.68 6.56 -16.59
N ALA A 152 4.20 7.07 -17.71
CA ALA A 152 4.75 6.25 -18.78
C ALA A 152 6.05 5.54 -18.38
N GLY A 153 6.91 6.19 -17.59
CA GLY A 153 8.12 5.58 -17.07
C GLY A 153 7.90 4.69 -15.85
N ASN A 154 6.86 4.96 -15.05
CA ASN A 154 6.63 4.28 -13.77
C ASN A 154 5.74 3.05 -13.86
N ILE A 155 4.82 2.97 -14.84
CA ILE A 155 3.86 1.86 -14.97
C ILE A 155 4.22 1.02 -16.20
N CYS A 156 4.25 -0.30 -16.05
CA CYS A 156 4.64 -1.21 -17.11
C CYS A 156 3.49 -1.48 -18.10
N GLU A 157 3.76 -2.32 -19.10
CA GLU A 157 2.85 -2.58 -20.22
C GLU A 157 1.51 -3.20 -19.80
N ASP A 158 1.43 -3.81 -18.61
CA ASP A 158 0.17 -4.34 -18.07
C ASP A 158 -0.79 -3.27 -17.54
N LYS A 159 -0.34 -2.01 -17.54
CA LYS A 159 -1.09 -0.81 -17.15
C LYS A 159 -1.50 -0.77 -15.67
N LEU A 160 -0.86 -1.56 -14.82
CA LEU A 160 -1.15 -1.65 -13.39
C LEU A 160 0.12 -1.67 -12.54
N HIS A 161 1.04 -2.58 -12.83
CA HIS A 161 2.25 -2.78 -12.04
C HIS A 161 3.35 -1.80 -12.44
N LEU A 162 4.28 -1.59 -11.50
CA LEU A 162 5.37 -0.66 -11.70
C LEU A 162 6.45 -1.27 -12.60
N THR A 163 7.09 -0.43 -13.42
CA THR A 163 8.36 -0.76 -14.09
C THR A 163 9.49 -0.91 -13.07
N GLU A 164 10.67 -1.31 -13.51
CA GLU A 164 11.89 -1.24 -12.68
C GLU A 164 12.12 0.17 -12.13
N LEU A 165 11.99 1.21 -12.98
CA LEU A 165 12.13 2.60 -12.57
C LEU A 165 11.07 3.01 -11.54
N GLY A 166 9.80 2.64 -11.75
CA GLY A 166 8.72 2.90 -10.82
C GLY A 166 8.96 2.23 -9.46
N ASN A 167 9.41 0.97 -9.46
CA ASN A 167 9.77 0.25 -8.24
C ASN A 167 10.95 0.90 -7.51
N GLN A 168 11.98 1.36 -8.22
CA GLN A 168 13.12 2.08 -7.63
C GLN A 168 12.69 3.40 -6.98
N ARG A 169 11.83 4.18 -7.64
CA ARG A 169 11.30 5.44 -7.09
C ARG A 169 10.45 5.21 -5.85
N CYS A 170 9.48 4.28 -5.92
CA CYS A 170 8.65 3.92 -4.77
C CYS A 170 9.49 3.37 -3.62
N ALA A 171 10.46 2.48 -3.89
CA ALA A 171 11.36 1.95 -2.86
C ALA A 171 12.15 3.06 -2.17
N ALA A 172 12.72 4.01 -2.93
CA ALA A 172 13.49 5.12 -2.37
C ALA A 172 12.64 5.97 -1.40
N GLN A 173 11.42 6.33 -1.80
CA GLN A 173 10.52 7.10 -0.94
C GLN A 173 10.04 6.30 0.28
N VAL A 174 9.75 5.00 0.12
CA VAL A 174 9.39 4.10 1.22
C VAL A 174 10.55 3.98 2.23
N ILE A 175 11.79 3.80 1.77
CA ILE A 175 12.99 3.77 2.62
C ILE A 175 13.16 5.07 3.39
N GLU A 176 13.00 6.23 2.74
CA GLU A 176 13.10 7.54 3.38
C GLU A 176 12.08 7.67 4.53
N LYS A 177 10.84 7.26 4.28
CA LYS A 177 9.75 7.28 5.27
C LYS A 177 10.05 6.36 6.46
N ILE A 178 10.51 5.14 6.19
CA ILE A 178 10.86 4.17 7.25
C ILE A 178 12.03 4.67 8.10
N LYS A 179 13.07 5.26 7.49
CA LYS A 179 14.28 5.73 8.19
C LYS A 179 14.02 6.77 9.28
N LYS A 180 12.90 7.51 9.22
CA LYS A 180 12.49 8.44 10.28
C LYS A 180 12.20 7.75 11.61
N TYR A 181 11.91 6.45 11.58
CA TYR A 181 11.51 5.66 12.73
C TYR A 181 12.54 4.60 13.11
N LEU A 182 13.71 4.54 12.47
CA LEU A 182 14.81 3.64 12.82
C LEU A 182 15.64 4.22 13.97
#